data_AF-A0A925Z575-F1
#
_entry.id   AF-A0A925Z575-F1
#
_cell.length_a   1.000
_cell.length_b   1.000
_cell.length_c   1.000
_cell.angle_alpha   90.00
_cell.angle_beta   90.00
_cell.angle_gamma   90.00
#
_symmetry.space_group_name_H-M   'P 1'
#
loop_
_entity.id
_entity.type
_entity.pdbx_description
1 polymer ?
#
loop_
_entity_poly.entity_id
_entity_poly.type
_entity_poly.pdbx_seq_one_letter_code
_entity_poly.pdbx_strand_id
1 'polypeptide(L)'
;MRGIVLGLVFIGCFAPSCEASKSTPISAERYKDIIADRLVTFVGLRPVGEDFRGYVLNYKHTREQFSPFSTFKIINTVIALETGVATGADFALAYDPVRNPKQGWWPKEWAQDQTLATAFKRSAVWYYQELARRIG
;
A
#
# COMPACT_ATOMS: atom_id res chain seq x y z
N MET A 1 6.29 -12.65 -43.99
CA MET A 1 5.17 -13.27 -43.25
C MET A 1 5.71 -14.36 -42.34
N ARG A 2 5.92 -14.08 -41.05
CA ARG A 2 5.92 -15.06 -39.95
C ARG A 2 5.55 -14.29 -38.69
N GLY A 3 4.26 -14.31 -38.35
CA GLY A 3 3.72 -13.67 -37.15
C GLY A 3 3.96 -14.59 -35.96
N ILE A 4 4.61 -14.06 -34.91
CA ILE A 4 4.67 -14.68 -33.59
C ILE A 4 3.49 -14.11 -32.82
N VAL A 5 2.49 -14.95 -32.55
CA VAL A 5 1.39 -14.60 -31.64
C VAL A 5 1.93 -14.77 -30.22
N LEU A 6 2.26 -13.64 -29.59
CA LEU A 6 2.61 -13.60 -28.17
C LEU A 6 1.29 -13.68 -27.37
N GLY A 7 0.91 -14.89 -26.97
CA GLY A 7 -0.20 -15.11 -26.06
C GLY A 7 0.16 -14.58 -24.66
N LEU A 8 -0.26 -13.35 -24.35
CA LEU A 8 -0.32 -12.84 -22.98
C LEU A 8 -1.36 -13.64 -22.20
N VAL A 9 -0.91 -14.63 -21.45
CA VAL A 9 -1.72 -15.24 -20.38
C VAL A 9 -1.75 -14.24 -19.24
N PHE A 10 -2.81 -13.44 -19.20
CA PHE A 10 -3.18 -12.71 -17.98
C PHE A 10 -3.59 -13.74 -16.93
N ILE A 11 -2.65 -14.13 -16.06
CA ILE A 11 -2.99 -14.77 -14.79
C ILE A 11 -3.54 -13.65 -13.90
N GLY A 12 -4.83 -13.37 -14.09
CA GLY A 12 -5.60 -12.55 -13.17
C GLY A 12 -5.62 -13.27 -11.82
N CYS A 13 -4.83 -12.79 -10.88
CA CYS A 13 -4.96 -13.14 -9.48
C CYS A 13 -6.32 -12.61 -9.01
N PHE A 14 -7.37 -13.42 -9.17
CA PHE A 14 -8.64 -13.17 -8.52
C PHE A 14 -8.39 -13.34 -7.03
N ALA A 15 -8.12 -12.23 -6.35
CA ALA A 15 -8.35 -12.17 -4.92
C ALA A 15 -9.78 -12.69 -4.67
N PRO A 16 -10.01 -13.55 -3.66
CA PRO A 16 -11.36 -14.02 -3.36
C PRO A 16 -12.20 -12.77 -3.13
N SER A 17 -13.19 -12.57 -4.01
CA SER A 17 -14.13 -11.47 -3.87
C SER A 17 -14.73 -11.60 -2.48
N CYS A 18 -14.51 -10.57 -1.65
CA CYS A 18 -15.25 -10.40 -0.41
C CYS A 18 -16.68 -10.07 -0.81
N GLU A 19 -17.44 -11.09 -1.21
CA GLU A 19 -18.83 -10.99 -1.56
C GLU A 19 -19.60 -10.61 -0.29
N ALA A 20 -20.44 -9.57 -0.36
CA ALA A 20 -21.27 -9.09 0.76
C ALA A 20 -21.99 -10.23 1.51
N SER A 21 -22.39 -11.24 0.74
CA SER A 21 -23.07 -12.46 1.18
C SER A 21 -22.27 -13.28 2.21
N LYS A 22 -20.93 -13.21 2.19
CA LYS A 22 -20.05 -14.06 3.01
C LYS A 22 -19.40 -13.34 4.20
N SER A 23 -19.59 -12.02 4.32
CA SER A 23 -18.98 -11.23 5.40
C SER A 23 -19.95 -10.99 6.55
N THR A 24 -19.46 -11.07 7.79
CA THR A 24 -20.23 -10.70 8.97
C THR A 24 -20.27 -9.17 9.10
N PRO A 25 -21.45 -8.53 9.15
CA PRO A 25 -21.52 -7.08 9.32
C PRO A 25 -21.04 -6.65 10.70
N ILE A 26 -20.30 -5.56 10.75
CA ILE A 26 -19.91 -4.85 11.97
C ILE A 26 -20.89 -3.69 12.17
N SER A 27 -21.54 -3.64 13.32
CA SER A 27 -22.44 -2.53 13.65
C SER A 27 -21.65 -1.26 14.00
N ALA A 28 -21.92 -0.17 13.28
CA ALA A 28 -21.35 1.14 13.55
C ALA A 28 -21.74 1.68 14.93
N GLU A 29 -22.95 1.35 15.39
CA GLU A 29 -23.49 1.82 16.68
C GLU A 29 -22.60 1.44 17.87
N ARG A 30 -21.97 0.26 17.79
CA ARG A 30 -21.02 -0.22 18.81
C ARG A 30 -19.79 0.68 18.96
N TYR A 31 -19.47 1.49 17.96
CA TYR A 31 -18.26 2.30 17.88
C TYR A 31 -18.57 3.79 17.67
N LYS A 32 -19.81 4.22 17.92
CA LYS A 32 -20.25 5.59 17.65
C LYS A 32 -19.38 6.65 18.34
N ASP A 33 -18.89 6.38 19.54
CA ASP A 33 -18.06 7.33 20.29
C ASP A 33 -16.66 7.49 19.68
N ILE A 34 -16.19 6.48 18.94
CA ILE A 34 -14.87 6.47 18.28
C ILE A 34 -14.98 7.02 16.85
N ILE A 35 -15.97 6.53 16.10
CA ILE A 35 -16.22 6.94 14.72
C ILE A 35 -16.71 8.39 14.68
N ALA A 36 -17.55 8.78 15.64
CA ALA A 36 -18.25 10.06 15.70
C ALA A 36 -19.02 10.32 14.40
N ASP A 37 -18.78 11.46 13.76
CA ASP A 37 -19.40 11.91 12.51
C ASP A 37 -18.65 11.46 11.24
N ARG A 38 -17.57 10.69 11.39
CA ARG A 38 -16.71 10.32 10.26
C ARG A 38 -17.31 9.19 9.43
N LEU A 39 -17.19 9.30 8.11
CA LEU A 39 -17.43 8.17 7.22
C LEU A 39 -16.26 7.19 7.31
N VAL A 40 -16.46 6.08 8.02
CA VAL A 40 -15.45 5.03 8.21
C VAL A 40 -15.87 3.75 7.49
N THR A 41 -14.91 3.11 6.84
CA THR A 41 -15.04 1.75 6.29
C THR A 41 -13.95 0.90 6.91
N PHE A 42 -14.31 -0.31 7.34
CA PHE A 42 -13.36 -1.24 7.93
C PHE A 42 -13.62 -2.64 7.40
N VAL A 43 -12.55 -3.35 7.03
CA VAL A 43 -12.58 -4.73 6.60
C VAL A 43 -11.59 -5.51 7.46
N GLY A 44 -12.10 -6.50 8.20
CA GLY A 44 -11.29 -7.45 8.95
C GLY A 44 -11.38 -8.83 8.32
N LEU A 45 -10.25 -9.49 8.15
CA LEU A 45 -10.17 -10.87 7.67
C LEU A 45 -9.56 -11.74 8.77
N ARG A 46 -10.24 -12.82 9.14
CA ARG A 46 -9.73 -13.82 10.09
C ARG A 46 -9.49 -15.13 9.36
N PRO A 47 -8.27 -15.71 9.41
CA PRO A 47 -8.01 -17.03 8.85
C PRO A 47 -8.92 -18.10 9.45
N VAL A 48 -9.42 -19.02 8.62
CA VAL A 48 -10.21 -20.20 9.01
C VAL A 48 -9.82 -21.35 8.08
N GLY A 49 -8.89 -22.21 8.51
CA GLY A 49 -8.28 -23.20 7.62
C GLY A 49 -7.48 -22.50 6.50
N GLU A 50 -7.67 -22.95 5.27
CA GLU A 50 -7.11 -22.33 4.05
C GLU A 50 -7.89 -21.08 3.59
N ASP A 51 -9.04 -20.80 4.22
CA ASP A 51 -9.96 -19.71 3.87
C ASP A 51 -9.86 -18.51 4.84
N PHE A 52 -10.62 -17.46 4.54
CA PHE A 52 -10.80 -16.30 5.42
C PHE A 52 -12.29 -16.06 5.73
N ARG A 53 -12.58 -15.74 6.99
CA ARG A 53 -13.85 -15.15 7.40
C ARG A 53 -13.74 -13.62 7.41
N GLY A 54 -14.61 -12.96 6.65
CA GLY A 54 -14.66 -11.50 6.55
C GLY A 54 -15.59 -10.86 7.58
N TYR A 55 -15.22 -9.67 8.03
CA TYR A 55 -16.01 -8.78 8.88
C TYR A 55 -15.98 -7.37 8.29
N VAL A 56 -17.13 -6.74 8.08
CA VAL A 56 -17.18 -5.47 7.33
C VAL A 56 -18.07 -4.43 8.01
N LEU A 57 -17.50 -3.23 8.19
CA LEU A 57 -18.23 -1.99 8.50
C LEU A 57 -18.36 -1.17 7.21
N ASN A 58 -19.58 -0.71 6.90
CA ASN A 58 -19.88 0.09 5.71
C ASN A 58 -19.53 -0.61 4.37
N TYR A 59 -20.15 -1.77 4.13
CA TYR A 59 -19.86 -2.60 2.95
C TYR A 59 -19.99 -1.87 1.61
N LYS A 60 -20.98 -0.97 1.45
CA LYS A 60 -21.21 -0.29 0.17
C LYS A 60 -20.00 0.53 -0.29
N HIS A 61 -19.24 1.06 0.66
CA HIS A 61 -18.11 1.94 0.42
C HIS A 61 -16.78 1.18 0.21
N THR A 62 -16.75 -0.14 0.39
CA THR A 62 -15.55 -0.96 0.15
C THR A 62 -15.18 -1.08 -1.33
N ARG A 63 -16.13 -0.81 -2.23
CA ARG A 63 -15.94 -0.89 -3.68
C ARG A 63 -15.48 0.43 -4.30
N GLU A 64 -15.42 1.50 -3.52
CA GLU A 64 -14.93 2.80 -3.97
C GLU A 64 -13.39 2.83 -3.95
N GLN A 65 -12.80 3.39 -4.98
CA GLN A 65 -11.35 3.51 -5.10
C GLN A 65 -10.86 4.84 -4.55
N PHE A 66 -9.81 4.81 -3.75
CA PHE A 66 -9.16 5.99 -3.19
C PHE A 66 -7.69 6.03 -3.58
N SER A 67 -7.12 7.23 -3.57
CA SER A 67 -5.66 7.36 -3.63
C SER A 67 -5.04 6.60 -2.45
N PRO A 68 -4.09 5.69 -2.68
CA PRO A 68 -3.46 4.92 -1.62
C PRO A 68 -2.54 5.79 -0.73
N PHE A 69 -2.13 6.95 -1.22
CA PHE A 69 -1.09 7.78 -0.59
C PHE A 69 0.10 6.90 -0.16
N SER A 70 0.49 6.97 1.10
CA SER A 70 1.64 6.23 1.62
C SER A 70 1.43 4.73 1.77
N THR A 71 0.21 4.18 1.64
CA THR A 71 0.04 2.71 1.66
C THR A 71 0.65 2.06 0.41
N PHE A 72 0.77 2.80 -0.69
CA PHE A 72 1.44 2.35 -1.92
C PHE A 72 2.93 2.01 -1.70
N LYS A 73 3.54 2.51 -0.62
CA LYS A 73 4.92 2.15 -0.26
C LYS A 73 5.11 0.64 -0.08
N ILE A 74 4.07 -0.11 0.32
CA ILE A 74 4.13 -1.58 0.39
C ILE A 74 4.42 -2.17 -0.98
N ILE A 75 3.65 -1.78 -2.00
CA ILE A 75 3.80 -2.29 -3.36
C ILE A 75 5.11 -1.79 -3.99
N ASN A 76 5.45 -0.51 -3.80
CA ASN A 76 6.70 0.05 -4.29
C ASN A 76 7.92 -0.69 -3.71
N THR A 77 7.92 -1.00 -2.41
CA THR A 77 8.96 -1.83 -1.77
C THR A 77 9.08 -3.20 -2.42
N VAL A 78 7.97 -3.92 -2.61
CA VAL A 78 7.98 -5.25 -3.24
C VAL A 78 8.56 -5.19 -4.64
N ILE A 79 8.13 -4.21 -5.46
CA ILE A 79 8.66 -4.03 -6.82
C ILE A 79 10.15 -3.70 -6.79
N ALA A 80 10.59 -2.80 -5.90
CA ALA A 80 12.00 -2.42 -5.79
C ALA A 80 12.90 -3.62 -5.43
N LEU A 81 12.41 -4.52 -4.56
CA LEU A 81 13.14 -5.73 -4.19
C LEU A 81 13.16 -6.75 -5.33
N GLU A 82 12.00 -7.01 -5.95
CA GLU A 82 11.87 -7.98 -7.05
C GLU A 82 12.70 -7.58 -8.28
N THR A 83 12.73 -6.28 -8.59
CA THR A 83 13.53 -5.73 -9.71
C THR A 83 15.01 -5.57 -9.37
N GLY A 84 15.42 -5.81 -8.12
CA GLY A 84 16.79 -5.62 -7.65
C GLY A 84 17.23 -4.15 -7.51
N VAL A 85 16.31 -3.19 -7.68
CA VAL A 85 16.58 -1.76 -7.44
C VAL A 85 16.97 -1.49 -5.98
N ALA A 86 16.38 -2.22 -5.05
CA ALA A 86 16.75 -2.23 -3.64
C ALA A 86 17.23 -3.63 -3.24
N THR A 87 18.28 -3.70 -2.42
CA THR A 87 18.91 -4.96 -2.01
C THR A 87 18.37 -5.54 -0.70
N GLY A 88 17.50 -4.81 0.00
CA GLY A 88 16.94 -5.22 1.28
C GLY A 88 16.65 -4.05 2.22
N ALA A 89 16.36 -4.37 3.48
CA ALA A 89 15.99 -3.40 4.51
C ALA A 89 17.04 -2.28 4.74
N ASP A 90 18.32 -2.62 4.60
CA ASP A 90 19.45 -1.71 4.81
C ASP A 90 19.87 -0.94 3.56
N PHE A 91 19.17 -1.15 2.43
CA PHE A 91 19.46 -0.42 1.19
C PHE A 91 19.34 1.09 1.43
N ALA A 92 20.49 1.78 1.42
CA ALA A 92 20.60 3.18 1.80
C ALA A 92 20.59 4.12 0.59
N LEU A 93 19.88 5.23 0.72
CA LEU A 93 19.94 6.35 -0.21
C LEU A 93 20.36 7.60 0.57
N ALA A 94 21.36 8.30 0.03
CA ALA A 94 21.77 9.59 0.55
C ALA A 94 20.70 10.64 0.28
N TYR A 95 20.46 11.53 1.25
CA TYR A 95 19.55 12.64 1.09
C TYR A 95 20.22 13.77 0.31
N ASP A 96 19.65 14.09 -0.85
CA ASP A 96 20.03 15.24 -1.65
C ASP A 96 19.04 16.39 -1.42
N PRO A 97 19.43 17.48 -0.72
CA PRO A 97 18.57 18.62 -0.45
C PRO A 97 18.29 19.49 -1.68
N VAL A 98 19.10 19.37 -2.75
CA VAL A 98 18.85 20.08 -4.00
C VAL A 98 17.76 19.36 -4.79
N ARG A 99 17.85 18.03 -4.88
CA ARG A 99 16.86 17.21 -5.59
C ARG A 99 15.54 17.07 -4.83
N ASN A 100 15.61 17.01 -3.50
CA ASN A 100 14.44 16.87 -2.63
C ASN A 100 14.46 17.97 -1.56
N PRO A 101 14.18 19.23 -1.92
CA PRO A 101 14.24 20.33 -0.98
C PRO A 101 13.24 20.15 0.16
N LYS A 102 13.74 20.25 1.39
CA LYS A 102 12.94 20.14 2.61
C LYS A 102 11.78 21.13 2.57
N GLN A 103 10.57 20.63 2.76
CA GLN A 103 9.36 21.46 2.83
C GLN A 103 9.02 21.80 4.28
N GLY A 104 8.27 22.88 4.50
CA GLY A 104 7.86 23.32 5.85
C GLY A 104 7.03 22.27 6.62
N TRP A 105 6.34 21.39 5.90
CA TRP A 105 5.53 20.30 6.47
C TRP A 105 6.32 19.00 6.67
N TRP A 106 7.60 18.94 6.29
CA TRP A 106 8.39 17.71 6.46
C TRP A 106 8.71 17.45 7.94
N PRO A 107 8.51 16.21 8.42
CA PRO A 107 9.14 15.75 9.64
C PRO A 107 10.66 15.97 9.56
N LYS A 108 11.27 16.36 10.67
CA LYS A 108 12.72 16.63 10.72
C LYS A 108 13.51 15.41 10.26
N GLU A 109 13.00 14.23 10.56
CA GLU A 109 13.62 12.93 10.29
C GLU A 109 13.66 12.58 8.80
N TRP A 110 13.00 13.34 7.92
CA TRP A 110 13.07 13.11 6.48
C TRP A 110 14.30 13.75 5.83
N ALA A 111 14.83 14.84 6.38
CA ALA A 111 15.97 15.57 5.81
C ALA A 111 17.32 14.97 6.24
N GLN A 112 17.49 13.68 5.99
CA GLN A 112 18.68 12.89 6.28
C GLN A 112 18.63 11.60 5.45
N ASP A 113 19.78 10.96 5.28
CA ASP A 113 19.90 9.65 4.65
C ASP A 113 18.92 8.64 5.27
N GLN A 114 18.42 7.73 4.43
CA GLN A 114 17.50 6.69 4.88
C GLN A 114 17.92 5.35 4.32
N THR A 115 17.62 4.30 5.08
CA THR A 115 17.50 2.96 4.54
C THR A 115 16.05 2.69 4.12
N LEU A 116 15.82 1.61 3.37
CA LEU A 116 14.48 1.18 3.02
C LEU A 116 13.60 1.00 4.27
N ALA A 117 14.16 0.42 5.34
CA ALA A 117 13.48 0.23 6.61
C ALA A 117 13.14 1.55 7.31
N THR A 118 14.08 2.50 7.42
CA THR A 118 13.79 3.78 8.07
C THR A 118 12.82 4.62 7.26
N ALA A 119 12.95 4.61 5.93
CA ALA A 119 12.03 5.30 5.03
C ALA A 119 10.62 4.73 5.11
N PHE A 120 10.46 3.40 5.16
CA PHE A 120 9.14 2.76 5.32
C PHE A 120 8.51 3.17 6.66
N LYS A 121 9.26 3.01 7.77
CA LYS A 121 8.78 3.34 9.13
C LYS A 121 8.37 4.80 9.29
N ARG A 122 9.14 5.73 8.71
CA ARG A 122 8.92 7.18 8.82
C ARG A 122 8.03 7.72 7.70
N SER A 123 7.60 6.85 6.79
CA SER A 123 6.88 7.21 5.57
C SER A 123 7.59 8.27 4.71
N ALA A 124 8.93 8.27 4.69
CA ALA A 124 9.74 9.28 4.01
C ALA A 124 9.47 9.30 2.50
N VAL A 125 8.74 10.31 2.02
CA VAL A 125 8.21 10.32 0.64
C VAL A 125 9.33 10.41 -0.41
N TRP A 126 10.35 11.25 -0.18
CA TRP A 126 11.41 11.46 -1.17
C TRP A 126 12.16 10.16 -1.51
N TYR A 127 12.36 9.29 -0.53
CA TYR A 127 13.05 8.00 -0.71
C TYR A 127 12.25 7.10 -1.65
N TYR A 128 10.92 7.02 -1.47
CA TYR A 128 10.04 6.21 -2.31
C TYR A 128 9.82 6.80 -3.70
N GLN A 129 9.89 8.13 -3.83
CA GLN A 129 9.95 8.76 -5.15
C GLN A 129 11.24 8.39 -5.87
N GLU A 130 12.36 8.28 -5.16
CA GLU A 130 13.63 7.84 -5.76
C GLU A 130 13.60 6.37 -6.17
N LEU A 131 13.03 5.49 -5.36
CA LEU A 131 12.80 4.10 -5.77
C LEU A 131 11.94 4.02 -7.04
N ALA A 132 10.82 4.76 -7.08
CA ALA A 132 9.94 4.75 -8.25
C ALA A 132 10.67 5.19 -9.52
N ARG A 133 11.52 6.23 -9.46
CA ARG A 133 12.32 6.68 -10.61
C ARG A 133 13.36 5.65 -11.08
N ARG A 134 13.90 4.84 -10.16
CA ARG A 134 14.86 3.79 -10.47
C ARG A 134 14.19 2.53 -11.03
N ILE A 135 12.96 2.26 -10.59
CA ILE A 135 12.11 1.18 -11.11
C ILE A 135 11.71 1.48 -12.57
N GLY A 136 11.25 2.70 -12.84
CA GLY A 136 10.69 3.11 -14.15
C GLY A 136 9.20 3.34 -14.08
#